data_AF-X8DM12-F1
#
_entry.id   AF-X8DM12-F1
#
_cell.length_a   1.000
_cell.length_b   1.000
_cell.length_c   1.000
_cell.angle_alpha   90.00
_cell.angle_beta   90.00
_cell.angle_gamma   90.00
#
_symmetry.space_group_name_H-M   'P 1'
#
loop_
_entity.id
_entity.type
_entity.pdbx_description
1 polymer ?
#
loop_
_entity_poly.entity_id
_entity_poly.type
_entity_poly.pdbx_seq_one_letter_code
_entity_poly.pdbx_strand_id
1 'polypeptide(L)' 'MTGFSSDKGPDLHIYLTKGSDQNAVSTGRELGMVASDKADQTFTVSDTDASMYDTVLINCDKAKEAFGAAALM' A
#
# COMPACT_ATOMS: atom_id res chain seq x y z
N MET A 1 -16.17 12.69 -10.89
CA MET A 1 -14.98 13.55 -11.15
C MET A 1 -14.22 12.91 -12.30
N THR A 2 -13.85 13.66 -13.35
CA THR A 2 -13.04 13.14 -14.47
C THR A 2 -11.68 13.84 -14.47
N GLY A 3 -10.59 13.09 -14.64
CA GLY A 3 -9.23 13.64 -14.74
C GLY A 3 -8.43 13.67 -13.43
N PHE A 4 -8.48 12.60 -12.64
CA PHE A 4 -7.58 12.46 -11.48
C PHE A 4 -6.14 12.31 -11.97
N SER A 5 -5.25 13.17 -11.46
CA SER A 5 -3.82 13.10 -11.70
C SER A 5 -3.10 13.77 -10.54
N SER A 6 -2.09 13.09 -10.01
CA SER A 6 -1.14 13.61 -9.03
C SER A 6 0.28 13.46 -9.58
N ASP A 7 1.20 14.27 -9.07
CA ASP A 7 2.62 14.04 -9.29
C ASP A 7 2.97 12.61 -8.86
N LYS A 8 3.88 11.98 -9.61
CA LYS A 8 4.40 10.67 -9.24
C LYS A 8 5.10 10.81 -7.88
N GLY A 9 4.52 10.17 -6.86
CA GLY A 9 5.14 10.06 -5.55
C GLY A 9 6.48 9.32 -5.63
N PRO A 10 7.35 9.50 -4.62
CA PRO A 10 8.62 8.79 -4.55
C PRO A 10 8.37 7.30 -4.33
N ASP A 11 8.61 6.44 -5.34
CA ASP A 11 8.60 4.97 -5.27
C ASP A 11 7.63 4.39 -4.21
N LEU A 12 6.35 4.77 -4.31
CA LEU A 12 5.32 4.46 -3.32
C LEU A 12 4.66 3.13 -3.65
N HIS A 13 4.69 2.21 -2.70
CA HIS A 13 4.15 0.87 -2.81
C HIS A 13 3.08 0.63 -1.74
N ILE A 14 2.11 -0.21 -2.11
CA ILE A 14 0.94 -0.56 -1.30
C ILE A 14 1.19 -1.94 -0.73
N TYR A 15 1.04 -2.09 0.57
CA TYR A 15 1.22 -3.35 1.29
C TYR A 15 -0.02 -3.71 2.11
N LEU A 16 -0.28 -5.00 2.24
CA LEU A 16 -1.05 -5.58 3.34
C LEU A 16 -0.08 -5.97 4.45
N THR A 17 -0.32 -5.45 5.65
CA THR A 17 0.60 -5.60 6.77
C THR A 17 -0.15 -5.86 8.08
N LYS A 18 0.61 -6.22 9.11
CA LYS A 18 0.15 -6.25 10.50
C LYS A 18 0.85 -5.12 11.25
N GLY A 19 0.16 -3.97 11.38
CA GLY A 19 0.75 -2.70 11.80
C GLY A 19 1.34 -1.85 10.65
N SER A 20 1.94 -0.71 10.97
CA SER A 20 2.30 0.35 10.01
C SER A 20 3.78 0.72 9.95
N ASP A 21 4.65 -0.03 10.63
CA ASP A 21 6.08 0.27 10.73
C ASP A 21 6.91 -0.48 9.67
N GLN A 22 8.21 -0.16 9.55
CA GLN A 22 9.10 -0.84 8.60
C GLN A 22 9.24 -2.35 8.84
N ASN A 23 9.08 -2.81 10.09
CA ASN A 23 9.03 -4.24 10.39
C ASN A 23 7.79 -4.90 9.77
N ALA A 24 6.66 -4.18 9.75
CA ALA A 24 5.42 -4.64 9.13
C ALA A 24 5.57 -4.74 7.60
N VAL A 25 6.33 -3.84 6.96
CA VAL A 25 6.68 -3.95 5.53
C VAL A 25 7.45 -5.23 5.23
N SER A 26 8.48 -5.56 6.04
CA SER A 26 9.33 -6.74 5.80
C SER A 26 8.60 -8.09 5.88
N THR A 27 7.48 -8.14 6.61
CA THR A 27 6.64 -9.33 6.78
C THR A 27 5.30 -9.22 6.03
N GLY A 28 5.08 -8.06 5.39
CA GLY A 28 3.88 -7.73 4.67
C GLY A 28 3.85 -8.30 3.27
N ARG A 29 2.69 -8.18 2.63
CA ARG A 29 2.48 -8.55 1.24
C ARG A 29 2.35 -7.31 0.39
N GLU A 30 3.28 -7.12 -0.53
CA GLU A 30 3.17 -6.08 -1.56
C GLU A 30 1.99 -6.38 -2.49
N LEU A 31 1.15 -5.37 -2.73
CA LEU A 31 0.07 -5.38 -3.71
C LEU A 31 0.49 -4.72 -5.03
N GLY A 32 1.41 -3.76 -4.95
CA GLY A 32 2.01 -3.06 -6.09
C GLY A 32 2.18 -1.57 -5.85
N MET A 33 2.56 -0.84 -6.90
CA MET A 33 2.81 0.60 -6.85
C MET A 33 1.53 1.43 -6.83
N VAL A 34 1.57 2.58 -6.16
CA VAL A 34 0.51 3.61 -6.23
C VAL A 34 0.45 4.21 -7.64
N ALA A 35 -0.64 4.00 -8.37
CA ALA A 35 -0.91 4.69 -9.63
C ALA A 35 -1.35 6.15 -9.39
N SER A 36 -0.48 7.11 -9.70
CA SER A 36 -0.73 8.54 -9.46
C SER A 36 -1.77 9.16 -10.39
N ASP A 37 -2.19 8.46 -11.44
CA ASP A 37 -3.15 8.88 -12.45
C ASP A 37 -4.53 8.21 -12.31
N LYS A 38 -4.74 7.42 -11.25
CA LYS A 38 -6.01 6.72 -10.99
C LYS A 38 -6.58 7.16 -9.65
N ALA A 39 -7.85 7.56 -9.67
CA ALA A 39 -8.59 7.87 -8.44
C ALA A 39 -8.76 6.62 -7.55
N ASP A 40 -8.91 5.46 -8.19
CA ASP A 40 -9.14 4.18 -7.53
C ASP A 40 -8.26 3.09 -8.15
N GLN A 41 -7.79 2.16 -7.32
CA GLN A 41 -7.03 0.99 -7.74
C GLN A 41 -7.57 -0.24 -7.02
N THR A 42 -7.61 -1.37 -7.72
CA THR A 42 -8.10 -2.63 -7.19
C THR A 42 -7.04 -3.69 -7.37
N PHE A 43 -6.77 -4.44 -6.30
CA PHE A 43 -5.79 -5.50 -6.28
C PHE A 43 -6.50 -6.82 -5.98
N THR A 44 -6.14 -7.86 -6.72
CA THR A 44 -6.62 -9.21 -6.41
C THR A 44 -5.63 -9.87 -5.46
N VAL A 45 -6.09 -10.26 -4.29
CA VAL A 45 -5.30 -10.96 -3.27
C VAL A 45 -5.60 -12.45 -3.39
N SER A 46 -5.00 -13.10 -4.38
CA SER A 46 -5.05 -14.56 -4.55
C SER A 46 -3.82 -15.18 -3.87
N ASP A 47 -3.99 -16.35 -3.24
CA ASP A 47 -2.96 -17.11 -2.50
C ASP A 47 -2.53 -16.56 -1.13
N THR A 48 -3.35 -15.75 -0.45
CA THR A 48 -3.05 -15.34 0.93
C THR A 48 -4.33 -15.17 1.75
N ASP A 49 -4.33 -15.66 2.99
CA ASP A 49 -5.43 -15.41 3.93
C ASP A 49 -5.39 -13.94 4.35
N ALA A 50 -6.27 -13.11 3.77
CA ALA A 50 -6.34 -11.69 4.08
C ALA A 50 -6.55 -11.41 5.57
N SER A 51 -7.11 -12.38 6.32
CA SER A 51 -7.33 -12.29 7.78
C SER A 51 -6.03 -12.17 8.58
N MET A 52 -4.86 -12.45 7.97
CA MET A 52 -3.57 -12.31 8.64
C MET A 52 -3.07 -10.85 8.71
N TYR A 53 -3.70 -9.95 7.96
CA TYR A 53 -3.37 -8.53 7.88
C TYR A 53 -4.46 -7.69 8.52
N ASP A 54 -4.07 -6.57 9.12
CA ASP A 54 -4.99 -5.62 9.76
C ASP A 54 -4.83 -4.20 9.21
N THR A 55 -3.86 -3.98 8.32
CA THR A 55 -3.47 -2.66 7.85
C THR A 55 -3.16 -2.69 6.36
N VAL A 56 -3.65 -1.67 5.64
CA VAL A 56 -3.12 -1.27 4.33
C VAL A 56 -2.11 -0.16 4.57
N LEU A 57 -0.89 -0.36 4.12
CA LEU A 57 0.23 0.57 4.31
C LEU A 57 0.74 1.08 2.96
N ILE A 58 0.88 2.39 2.83
CA ILE A 58 1.61 3.05 1.75
C ILE A 58 3.04 3.31 2.25
N ASN A 59 4.02 2.66 1.64
CA ASN A 59 5.44 2.77 2.00
C ASN A 59 6.25 3.32 0.83
N CYS A 60 7.25 4.15 1.12
CA CYS A 60 8.29 4.47 0.14
C CYS A 60 9.49 3.56 0.37
N ASP A 61 9.74 2.61 -0.53
CA ASP A 61 10.79 1.60 -0.36
C ASP A 61 12.19 2.21 -0.40
N LYS A 62 12.37 3.24 -1.23
CA LYS A 62 13.64 3.95 -1.34
C LYS A 62 13.97 4.75 -0.08
N ALA A 63 12.97 5.39 0.53
CA ALA A 63 13.15 6.17 1.75
C ALA A 63 13.09 5.31 3.02
N LYS A 64 12.48 4.12 2.94
CA LYS A 64 12.12 3.26 4.09
C LYS A 64 11.24 4.01 5.09
N GLU A 65 10.22 4.69 4.59
CA GLU A 65 9.30 5.50 5.40
C GLU A 65 7.84 5.22 5.03
N ALA A 66 6.99 5.18 6.07
CA ALA A 66 5.55 5.04 5.91
C ALA A 66 4.92 6.39 5.54
N PHE A 67 4.18 6.44 4.43
CA PHE A 67 3.51 7.64 3.93
C PHE A 67 2.06 7.74 4.38
N GLY A 68 1.42 6.60 4.65
CA GLY A 68 0.06 6.56 5.15
C GLY A 68 -0.38 5.13 5.43
N ALA A 69 -1.27 4.96 6.39
CA ALA A 69 -1.79 3.64 6.77
C ALA A 69 -3.28 3.74 7.08
N ALA A 70 -4.01 2.66 6.81
CA ALA A 70 -5.42 2.52 7.13
C ALA A 70 -5.70 1.11 7.66
N ALA A 71 -6.52 1.00 8.70
CA ALA A 71 -6.92 -0.29 9.25
C ALA A 71 -7.94 -1.00 8.34
N LEU A 72 -7.79 -2.32 8.19
CA LEU A 72 -8.73 -3.24 7.56
C LEU A 72 -9.68 -3.72 8.65
N MET A 73 -10.92 -3.20 8.65
CA MET A 73 -11.97 -3.62 9.59
C MET A 73 -12.48 -5.03 9.31
#